data_AF-A0A1L8CQU6-F1
#
_entry.id   AF-A0A1L8CQU6-F1
#
_cell.length_a   1.000
_cell.length_b   1.000
_cell.length_c   1.000
_cell.angle_alpha   90.00
_cell.angle_beta   90.00
_cell.angle_gamma   90.00
#
_symmetry.space_group_name_H-M   'P 1'
#
loop_
_entity.id
_entity.type
_entity.pdbx_description
1 polymer ?
#
loop_
_entity_poly.entity_id
_entity_poly.type
_entity_poly.pdbx_seq_one_letter_code
_entity_poly.pdbx_strand_id
1 'polypeptide(L)'
;MIRNLLVSIFFFIGPALLMFILRNIVMIILLTLKNRQRRAREQEVIDVTPIHHHIHPNWFVIVVVIVSTFIAVTVFMKLQNSDDVEPHQYVPAHMGESGKIVPGGWKPKEPASDQQ
;
A
#
# COMPACT_ATOMS: atom_id res chain seq x y z
N MET A 1 -20.17 3.06 -10.01
CA MET A 1 -19.09 3.01 -11.02
C MET A 1 -17.77 2.46 -10.48
N ILE A 2 -17.40 2.75 -9.22
CA ILE A 2 -16.16 2.25 -8.58
C ILE A 2 -16.02 0.71 -8.59
N ARG A 3 -17.14 -0.02 -8.53
CA ARG A 3 -17.17 -1.49 -8.56
C ARG A 3 -16.54 -2.07 -9.83
N ASN A 4 -16.81 -1.46 -10.99
CA ASN A 4 -16.24 -1.93 -12.26
C ASN A 4 -14.76 -1.58 -12.37
N LEU A 5 -14.34 -0.45 -11.78
CA LEU A 5 -12.94 -0.05 -11.73
C LEU A 5 -12.11 -1.01 -10.85
N LEU A 6 -12.62 -1.40 -9.69
CA LEU A 6 -11.98 -2.39 -8.82
C LEU A 6 -11.88 -3.77 -9.49
N VAL A 7 -12.95 -4.23 -10.16
CA VAL A 7 -12.93 -5.51 -10.89
C VAL A 7 -11.90 -5.48 -12.03
N SER A 8 -11.81 -4.37 -12.77
CA SER A 8 -10.83 -4.21 -13.85
C SER A 8 -9.39 -4.23 -13.33
N ILE A 9 -9.11 -3.51 -12.23
CA ILE A 9 -7.78 -3.51 -11.60
C ILE A 9 -7.41 -4.91 -11.10
N PHE A 10 -8.34 -5.62 -10.45
CA PHE A 10 -8.09 -6.98 -9.98
C PHE A 10 -7.86 -7.97 -11.12
N PHE A 11 -8.60 -7.87 -12.23
CA PHE A 11 -8.39 -8.76 -13.36
C PHE A 11 -7.13 -8.44 -14.16
N PHE A 12 -6.71 -7.17 -14.17
CA PHE A 12 -5.49 -6.76 -14.86
C PHE A 12 -4.23 -7.06 -14.05
N ILE A 13 -4.23 -6.70 -12.75
CA ILE A 13 -3.06 -6.83 -11.87
C ILE A 13 -3.02 -8.20 -11.18
N GLY A 14 -4.18 -8.81 -10.92
CA GLY A 14 -4.31 -10.08 -10.20
C GLY A 14 -3.49 -11.21 -10.81
N PRO A 15 -3.54 -11.46 -12.14
CA PRO A 15 -2.72 -12.50 -12.76
C PRO A 15 -1.20 -12.24 -12.60
N ALA A 16 -0.76 -11.00 -12.73
CA ALA A 16 0.64 -10.62 -12.56
C ALA A 16 1.09 -10.81 -11.09
N LEU A 17 0.26 -10.39 -10.14
CA LEU A 17 0.49 -10.57 -8.70
C LEU A 17 0.53 -12.05 -8.33
N LEU A 18 -0.39 -12.85 -8.87
CA LEU A 18 -0.45 -14.29 -8.63
C LEU A 18 0.78 -15.00 -9.19
N MET A 19 1.19 -14.68 -10.42
CA MET A 19 2.44 -15.19 -11.01
C MET A 19 3.67 -14.79 -10.18
N PHE A 20 3.70 -13.55 -9.69
CA PHE A 20 4.77 -13.08 -8.81
C PHE A 20 4.84 -13.87 -7.51
N ILE A 21 3.70 -14.05 -6.83
CA ILE A 21 3.63 -14.83 -5.59
C ILE A 21 4.07 -16.28 -5.85
N LEU A 22 3.53 -16.91 -6.90
CA LEU A 22 3.86 -18.29 -7.26
C LEU A 22 5.36 -18.46 -7.52
N ARG A 23 5.97 -17.54 -8.28
CA ARG A 23 7.42 -17.53 -8.54
C ARG A 23 8.24 -17.46 -7.25
N ASN A 24 7.85 -16.60 -6.32
CA ASN A 24 8.55 -16.45 -5.04
C ASN A 24 8.42 -17.71 -4.18
N ILE A 25 7.24 -18.34 -4.14
CA ILE A 25 7.02 -19.61 -3.44
C ILE A 25 7.91 -20.70 -4.03
N VAL A 26 7.95 -20.84 -5.37
CA VAL A 26 8.82 -21.81 -6.05
C VAL A 26 10.29 -21.57 -5.71
N MET A 27 10.76 -20.31 -5.71
CA MET A 27 12.13 -19.98 -5.32
C MET A 27 12.44 -20.39 -3.87
N ILE A 28 11.53 -20.12 -2.93
CA ILE A 28 11.69 -20.52 -1.53
C ILE A 28 11.76 -22.05 -1.40
N ILE A 29 10.91 -22.77 -2.12
CA ILE A 29 10.93 -24.25 -2.14
C ILE A 29 12.27 -24.77 -2.68
N LEU A 30 12.75 -24.22 -3.79
CA LEU A 30 14.05 -24.63 -4.36
C LEU A 30 15.21 -24.33 -3.41
N LEU A 31 15.21 -23.16 -2.75
CA LEU A 31 16.21 -22.79 -1.76
C LEU A 31 16.19 -23.72 -0.54
N THR A 32 15.00 -24.07 -0.04
CA THR A 32 14.87 -25.00 1.10
C THR A 32 15.30 -26.41 0.72
N LEU A 33 14.95 -26.91 -0.47
CA LEU A 33 15.42 -28.21 -0.97
C LEU A 33 16.95 -28.23 -1.12
N LYS A 34 17.54 -27.18 -1.70
CA LYS A 34 18.99 -27.04 -1.84
C LYS A 34 19.70 -27.00 -0.48
N ASN A 35 19.13 -26.28 0.49
CA ASN A 35 19.67 -26.24 1.86
C ASN A 35 19.54 -27.59 2.57
N ARG A 36 18.44 -28.33 2.36
CA ARG A 36 18.28 -29.70 2.90
C ARG A 36 19.34 -30.64 2.33
N GLN A 37 19.61 -30.56 1.01
CA GLN A 37 20.67 -31.35 0.37
C GLN A 37 22.06 -30.97 0.88
N ARG A 38 22.33 -29.67 1.11
CA ARG A 38 23.59 -29.22 1.71
C ARG A 38 23.77 -29.75 3.13
N ARG A 39 22.74 -29.63 3.98
CA ARG A 39 22.77 -30.17 5.35
C ARG A 39 22.98 -31.69 5.38
N ALA A 40 22.39 -32.43 4.44
CA ALA A 40 22.63 -33.87 4.33
C ALA A 40 24.08 -34.20 3.95
N ARG A 41 24.73 -33.41 3.08
CA ARG A 41 26.16 -33.56 2.75
C ARG A 41 27.09 -33.08 3.87
N GLU A 42 26.72 -32.02 4.58
CA GLU A 42 27.45 -31.50 5.74
C GLU A 42 27.35 -32.46 6.95
N GLN A 43 26.29 -33.27 7.07
CA GLN A 43 26.23 -34.35 8.07
C GLN A 43 27.16 -35.53 7.73
N GLU A 44 27.49 -35.75 6.46
CA GLU A 44 28.41 -36.80 6.01
C GLU A 44 29.89 -36.41 6.22
N VAL A 45 30.19 -35.11 6.29
CA VAL A 45 31.52 -34.57 6.60
C VAL A 45 31.44 -33.86 7.95
N ILE A 46 31.84 -34.55 9.02
CA ILE A 46 31.91 -33.94 10.37
C ILE A 46 33.03 -32.90 10.36
N ASP A 47 32.69 -31.67 10.01
CA ASP A 47 33.56 -30.51 10.10
C ASP A 47 33.45 -29.93 11.53
N VAL A 48 34.51 -30.07 12.32
CA VAL A 48 34.61 -29.65 13.73
C VAL A 48 34.92 -28.16 13.83
N THR A 49 34.33 -27.34 12.96
CA THR A 49 34.54 -25.89 12.97
C THR A 49 33.31 -25.21 13.60
N PRO A 50 33.44 -24.47 14.72
CA PRO A 50 32.29 -23.88 15.40
C PRO A 50 31.66 -22.76 14.55
N ILE A 51 30.54 -23.09 13.90
CA ILE A 51 29.74 -22.15 13.11
C ILE A 51 28.95 -21.27 14.09
N HIS A 52 29.41 -20.04 14.31
CA HIS A 52 28.66 -19.04 15.06
C HIS A 52 27.41 -18.65 14.28
N HIS A 53 26.27 -19.25 14.64
CA HIS A 53 24.97 -18.87 14.10
C HIS A 53 24.54 -17.55 14.75
N HIS A 54 24.83 -16.43 14.09
CA HIS A 54 24.20 -15.16 14.44
C HIS A 54 22.74 -15.20 14.01
N ILE A 55 21.88 -15.69 14.90
CA ILE A 55 20.42 -15.66 14.73
C ILE A 55 20.00 -14.20 14.90
N HIS A 56 19.67 -13.54 13.79
CA HIS A 56 19.09 -12.21 13.85
C HIS A 56 17.71 -12.26 14.52
N PRO A 57 17.37 -11.31 15.40
CA PRO A 57 16.11 -11.34 16.13
C PRO A 57 14.93 -11.01 15.21
N ASN A 58 14.18 -12.03 14.81
CA ASN A 58 12.95 -11.90 14.00
C ASN A 58 11.87 -11.02 14.65
N TRP A 59 11.96 -10.75 15.95
CA TRP A 59 11.02 -9.89 16.67
C TRP A 59 11.01 -8.45 16.13
N PHE A 60 12.17 -7.91 15.74
CA PHE A 60 12.24 -6.57 15.17
C PHE A 60 11.41 -6.45 13.88
N VAL A 61 11.51 -7.45 12.99
CA VAL A 61 10.75 -7.50 11.74
C VAL A 61 9.25 -7.56 12.02
N ILE A 62 8.84 -8.38 12.98
CA ILE A 62 7.43 -8.51 13.40
C ILE A 62 6.89 -7.17 13.92
N VAL A 63 7.65 -6.48 14.78
CA VAL A 63 7.26 -5.17 15.31
C VAL A 63 7.10 -4.14 14.20
N VAL A 64 8.06 -4.07 13.27
CA VAL A 64 7.98 -3.14 12.14
C VAL A 64 6.73 -3.39 11.30
N VAL A 65 6.43 -4.65 10.98
CA VAL A 65 5.23 -5.02 10.20
C VAL A 65 3.94 -4.63 10.92
N ILE A 66 3.86 -4.85 12.24
CA ILE A 66 2.68 -4.48 13.04
C ILE A 66 2.50 -2.95 13.05
N VAL A 67 3.57 -2.21 13.33
CA VAL A 67 3.52 -0.74 13.39
C VAL A 67 3.17 -0.14 12.03
N SER A 68 3.77 -0.62 10.95
CA SER A 68 3.47 -0.12 9.60
C SER A 68 2.03 -0.39 9.20
N THR A 69 1.51 -1.58 9.54
CA THR A 69 0.12 -1.95 9.25
C THR A 69 -0.85 -1.08 10.05
N PHE A 70 -0.56 -0.85 11.33
CA PHE A 70 -1.38 -0.01 12.19
C PHE A 70 -1.46 1.44 11.67
N ILE A 71 -0.32 2.02 11.27
CA ILE A 71 -0.28 3.38 10.70
C ILE A 71 -1.06 3.42 9.37
N ALA A 72 -0.88 2.43 8.50
CA ALA A 72 -1.60 2.38 7.23
C ALA A 72 -3.12 2.32 7.42
N VAL A 73 -3.60 1.47 8.33
CA VAL A 73 -5.03 1.31 8.63
C VAL A 73 -5.61 2.59 9.24
N THR A 74 -4.92 3.21 10.19
CA THR A 74 -5.41 4.44 10.84
C THR A 74 -5.51 5.61 9.86
N VAL A 75 -4.50 5.81 9.01
CA VAL A 75 -4.53 6.83 7.96
C VAL A 75 -5.65 6.54 6.95
N PHE A 76 -5.81 5.28 6.55
CA PHE A 76 -6.86 4.87 5.61
C PHE A 76 -8.27 5.12 6.18
N MET A 77 -8.52 4.78 7.44
CA MET A 77 -9.81 5.07 8.10
C MET A 77 -10.06 6.59 8.17
N LYS A 78 -9.03 7.38 8.49
CA LYS A 78 -9.15 8.84 8.55
C LYS A 78 -9.48 9.46 7.18
N LEU A 79 -8.90 8.93 6.09
CA LEU A 79 -9.20 9.35 4.73
C LEU A 79 -10.64 8.97 4.31
N GLN A 80 -11.15 7.82 4.76
CA GLN A 80 -12.51 7.41 4.45
C GLN A 80 -13.58 8.26 5.15
N ASN A 81 -13.28 8.82 6.33
CA ASN A 81 -14.18 9.73 7.05
C ASN A 81 -14.21 11.15 6.45
N SER A 82 -14.25 11.26 5.12
CA SER A 82 -14.28 12.53 4.36
C SER A 82 -15.60 13.31 4.50
N ASP A 83 -16.45 12.97 5.47
CA ASP A 83 -17.73 13.64 5.73
C ASP A 83 -17.55 15.12 6.14
N ASP A 84 -16.33 15.54 6.52
CA ASP A 84 -15.98 16.91 6.94
C ASP A 84 -15.27 17.75 5.87
N VAL A 85 -15.11 17.25 4.63
CA VAL A 85 -14.50 18.07 3.57
C VAL A 85 -15.59 18.93 2.94
N GLU A 86 -15.67 20.20 3.38
CA GLU A 86 -16.58 21.18 2.78
C GLU A 86 -16.46 21.13 1.25
N PRO A 87 -17.56 21.00 0.50
CA PRO A 87 -17.50 20.96 -0.94
C PRO A 87 -16.87 22.27 -1.44
N HIS A 88 -15.74 22.20 -2.12
CA HIS A 88 -15.13 23.37 -2.77
C HIS A 88 -15.54 23.41 -4.24
N GLN A 89 -15.87 24.59 -4.75
CA GLN A 89 -16.13 24.82 -6.16
C GLN A 89 -15.03 25.70 -6.75
N TYR A 90 -14.50 25.28 -7.90
CA TYR A 90 -13.57 26.10 -8.65
C TYR A 90 -14.32 27.24 -9.34
N VAL A 91 -13.97 28.47 -9.01
CA VAL A 91 -14.48 29.67 -9.68
C VAL A 91 -13.43 30.13 -10.69
N PRO A 92 -13.71 30.10 -12.01
CA PRO A 92 -12.77 30.56 -13.02
C PRO A 92 -12.52 32.07 -12.89
N ALA A 93 -11.40 32.52 -13.43
CA ALA A 93 -11.10 33.95 -13.52
C ALA A 93 -12.20 34.65 -14.31
N HIS A 94 -12.75 35.73 -13.76
CA HIS A 94 -13.84 36.49 -14.36
C HIS A 94 -13.61 37.98 -14.15
N MET A 95 -14.25 38.80 -14.97
CA MET A 95 -14.26 40.25 -14.79
C MET A 95 -15.36 40.61 -13.80
N GLY A 96 -14.99 41.30 -12.72
CA GLY A 96 -15.95 41.77 -11.71
C GLY A 96 -16.71 43.01 -12.19
N GLU A 97 -17.76 43.38 -11.46
CA GLU A 97 -18.66 44.51 -11.80
C GLU A 97 -17.95 45.87 -11.92
N SER A 98 -16.78 46.02 -11.29
CA SER A 98 -15.92 47.20 -11.40
C SER A 98 -14.97 47.20 -12.60
N GLY A 99 -15.07 46.20 -13.49
CA GLY A 99 -14.18 46.02 -14.65
C GLY A 99 -12.79 45.45 -14.33
N LYS A 100 -12.51 45.10 -13.06
CA LYS A 100 -11.25 44.48 -12.65
C LYS A 100 -11.29 42.97 -12.82
N ILE A 101 -10.16 42.38 -13.23
CA ILE A 101 -10.02 40.92 -13.37
C ILE A 101 -9.85 40.30 -11.98
N VAL A 102 -10.75 39.39 -11.63
CA VAL A 102 -10.69 38.60 -10.39
C VAL A 102 -9.97 37.28 -10.71
N PRO A 103 -8.86 36.96 -10.02
CA PRO A 103 -8.15 35.70 -10.24
C PRO A 103 -9.03 34.50 -9.82
N GLY A 104 -8.97 33.44 -10.62
CA GLY A 104 -9.68 32.20 -10.34
C GLY A 104 -9.09 31.46 -9.13
N GLY A 105 -9.93 30.71 -8.43
CA GLY A 105 -9.52 30.01 -7.23
C GLY A 105 -10.57 29.04 -6.71
N TRP A 106 -10.14 28.18 -5.79
CA TRP A 106 -11.04 27.30 -5.06
C TRP A 106 -11.74 28.08 -3.98
N LYS A 107 -13.08 28.09 -4.02
CA LYS A 107 -13.91 28.70 -2.98
C LYS A 107 -14.80 27.64 -2.34
N PRO A 108 -15.15 27.78 -1.05
CA PRO A 108 -16.19 26.96 -0.43
C PRO A 108 -17.49 27.10 -1.23
N LYS A 109 -18.13 25.97 -1.53
CA LYS A 109 -19.43 25.94 -2.21
C LYS A 109 -20.48 26.30 -1.19
N GLU A 110 -21.26 27.33 -1.47
CA GLU A 110 -22.37 27.72 -0.60
C GLU A 110 -23.35 26.53 -0.43
N PRO A 111 -23.84 26.28 0.80
CA PRO A 111 -24.83 25.24 1.03
C PRO A 111 -26.05 25.55 0.19
N ALA A 112 -26.62 24.52 -0.46
CA ALA A 112 -27.86 24.69 -1.20
C ALA A 112 -28.93 25.16 -0.20
N SER A 113 -29.28 26.44 -0.27
CA SER A 113 -30.43 26.95 0.47
C SER A 113 -31.64 26.18 -0.03
N ASP A 114 -32.28 25.42 0.85
CA ASP A 114 -33.55 24.77 0.58
C ASP A 114 -34.50 25.80 -0.03
N GLN A 115 -34.83 25.61 -1.32
CA GLN A 115 -35.86 26.40 -1.98
C GLN A 115 -37.20 25.97 -1.37
N GLN A 116 -37.76 26.87 -0.55
CA GLN A 116 -39.18 26.87 -0.15
C GLN A 116 -40.10 26.94 -1.36
#